data_AF-A0A3R6EY58-F1
#
_entry.id   AF-A0A3R6EY58-F1
#
_cell.length_a   1.000
_cell.length_b   1.000
_cell.length_c   1.000
_cell.angle_alpha   90.00
_cell.angle_beta   90.00
_cell.angle_gamma   90.00
#
_symmetry.space_group_name_H-M   'P 1'
#
loop_
_entity.id
_entity.type
_entity.pdbx_description
1 polymer ?
#
loop_
_entity_poly.entity_id
_entity_poly.type
_entity_poly.pdbx_seq_one_letter_code
_entity_poly.pdbx_strand_id
1 'polypeptide(L)' 'MYKILERDEFGNPHEVIYTNDFRVIGKFNDKGEPMFVTIKDPEGNLVYKGTIEMDIYQYFQKYLETGKTIKSKEL' A
#
# COMPACT_ATOMS: atom_id res chain seq x y z
N MET A 1 10.92 5.15 -0.52
CA MET A 1 11.36 4.42 -1.72
C MET A 1 10.74 3.02 -1.66
N TYR A 2 10.50 2.33 -2.78
CA TYR A 2 9.98 0.95 -2.79
C TYR A 2 10.72 0.09 -3.82
N LYS A 3 10.72 -1.22 -3.61
CA LYS A 3 11.17 -2.23 -4.56
C LYS A 3 9.96 -2.83 -5.25
N ILE A 4 9.99 -2.88 -6.58
CA ILE A 4 8.95 -3.56 -7.37
C ILE A 4 9.22 -5.07 -7.34
N LEU A 5 8.20 -5.84 -7.02
CA LEU A 5 8.22 -7.30 -7.10
C LEU A 5 7.54 -7.79 -8.37
N GLU A 6 6.42 -7.15 -8.75
CA GLU A 6 5.64 -7.52 -9.92
C GLU A 6 5.11 -6.28 -10.64
N ARG A 7 4.95 -6.37 -11.95
CA ARG A 7 4.31 -5.37 -12.81
C ARG A 7 3.05 -5.95 -13.44
N ASP A 8 2.07 -5.10 -13.72
CA ASP A 8 0.87 -5.48 -14.47
C ASP A 8 1.14 -5.59 -15.98
N GLU A 9 0.10 -5.94 -16.75
CA GLU A 9 0.16 -6.09 -18.21
C GLU A 9 0.54 -4.79 -18.96
N PHE A 10 0.40 -3.63 -18.31
CA PHE A 10 0.75 -2.31 -18.84
C PHE A 10 2.15 -1.86 -18.41
N GLY A 11 2.86 -2.67 -17.62
CA GLY A 11 4.18 -2.37 -17.10
C GLY A 11 4.18 -1.47 -15.86
N ASN A 12 3.02 -1.14 -15.28
CA ASN A 12 2.93 -0.40 -14.03
C ASN A 12 3.27 -1.32 -12.85
N PRO A 13 3.75 -0.79 -11.71
CA PRO A 13 3.88 -1.59 -10.50
C PRO A 13 2.53 -2.25 -10.15
N HIS A 14 2.56 -3.55 -9.83
CA HIS A 14 1.41 -4.27 -9.30
C HIS A 14 1.65 -4.70 -7.85
N GLU A 15 2.86 -5.15 -7.56
CA GLU A 15 3.28 -5.54 -6.23
C GLU A 15 4.61 -4.88 -5.88
N VAL A 16 4.66 -4.26 -4.70
CA VAL A 16 5.85 -3.57 -4.21
C VAL A 16 6.09 -3.86 -2.73
N ILE A 17 7.35 -3.79 -2.30
CA ILE A 17 7.76 -3.73 -0.90
C ILE A 17 8.37 -2.36 -0.62
N TYR A 18 7.81 -1.64 0.35
CA TYR A 18 8.33 -0.36 0.81
C TYR A 18 9.53 -0.54 1.74
N THR A 19 10.30 0.53 1.95
CA THR A 19 11.50 0.51 2.81
C THR A 19 11.25 0.15 4.27
N ASN A 20 10.01 0.16 4.72
CA ASN A 20 9.56 -0.27 6.04
C ASN A 20 8.95 -1.68 6.02
N ASP A 21 9.25 -2.48 4.99
CA ASP A 21 8.81 -3.86 4.77
C ASP A 21 7.30 -4.06 4.59
N PHE A 22 6.53 -2.98 4.47
CA PHE A 22 5.12 -3.08 4.07
C PHE A 22 5.01 -3.55 2.63
N ARG A 23 4.21 -4.59 2.42
CA ARG A 23 3.91 -5.12 1.10
C ARG A 23 2.59 -4.54 0.61
N VAL A 24 2.60 -3.99 -0.60
CA VAL A 24 1.44 -3.35 -1.22
C VAL A 24 1.18 -3.98 -2.57
N ILE A 25 -0.04 -4.49 -2.74
CA ILE A 25 -0.48 -5.24 -3.92
C ILE A 25 -1.71 -4.54 -4.48
N GLY A 26 -1.74 -4.21 -5.76
CA GLY A 26 -2.93 -3.66 -6.39
C GLY A 26 -2.63 -2.79 -7.59
N LYS A 27 -3.49 -1.78 -7.78
CA LYS A 27 -3.41 -0.87 -8.92
C LYS A 27 -2.68 0.41 -8.52
N PHE A 28 -1.70 0.77 -9.33
CA PHE A 28 -0.98 2.03 -9.23
C PHE A 28 -1.34 2.90 -10.44
N ASN A 29 -1.25 4.23 -10.28
CA ASN A 29 -1.39 5.15 -11.39
C ASN A 29 -0.07 5.27 -12.18
N ASP A 30 -0.08 6.03 -13.27
CA ASP A 30 1.08 6.23 -14.16
C ASP A 30 2.28 6.93 -13.47
N LYS A 31 2.06 7.51 -12.28
CA LYS A 31 3.10 8.11 -11.43
C LYS A 31 3.68 7.11 -10.41
N GLY A 32 3.18 5.87 -10.39
CA GLY A 32 3.54 4.86 -9.42
C GLY A 32 2.96 5.10 -8.03
N GLU A 33 1.85 5.85 -7.94
CA GLU A 33 1.11 6.07 -6.69
C GLU A 33 0.02 5.01 -6.54
N PRO A 34 -0.12 4.38 -5.36
CA PRO A 34 -1.14 3.37 -5.11
C PRO A 34 -2.55 3.97 -5.18
N MET A 35 -3.46 3.30 -5.90
CA MET A 35 -4.87 3.69 -6.00
C MET A 35 -5.76 2.75 -5.19
N PHE A 36 -5.94 1.52 -5.68
CA PHE A 36 -6.72 0.47 -5.01
C PHE A 36 -5.78 -0.67 -4.65
N VAL A 37 -5.57 -0.87 -3.35
CA VAL A 37 -4.49 -1.72 -2.85
C VAL A 37 -4.90 -2.59 -1.68
N THR A 38 -4.23 -3.72 -1.56
CA THR A 38 -4.11 -4.54 -0.36
C THR A 38 -2.75 -4.24 0.25
N ILE A 39 -2.74 -3.89 1.54
CA ILE A 39 -1.52 -3.61 2.30
C ILE A 39 -1.37 -4.70 3.35
N LYS A 40 -0.18 -5.28 3.41
CA LYS A 40 0.26 -6.16 4.49
C LYS A 40 1.41 -5.52 5.26
N ASP A 41 1.38 -5.69 6.57
CA ASP A 41 2.51 -5.29 7.43
C ASP A 41 3.72 -6.22 7.22
N PRO A 42 4.87 -5.92 7.85
CA PRO A 42 6.07 -6.75 7.74
C PRO A 42 5.91 -8.19 8.25
N GLU A 43 4.93 -8.44 9.13
CA GLU A 43 4.60 -9.78 9.64
C GLU A 43 3.69 -10.55 8.67
N GLY A 44 3.18 -9.89 7.62
CA GLY A 44 2.29 -10.45 6.62
C GLY A 44 0.81 -10.35 6.96
N ASN A 45 0.44 -9.67 8.05
CA ASN A 45 -0.95 -9.44 8.43
C ASN A 45 -1.61 -8.46 7.47
N LEU A 46 -2.88 -8.70 7.14
CA LEU A 46 -3.67 -7.75 6.35
C LEU A 46 -3.99 -6.52 7.20
N VAL A 47 -3.49 -5.36 6.78
CA VAL A 47 -3.76 -4.09 7.48
C VAL A 47 -4.71 -3.18 6.74
N TYR A 48 -4.85 -3.35 5.42
CA TYR A 48 -5.76 -2.54 4.62
C TYR A 48 -6.12 -3.22 3.31
N LYS A 49 -7.35 -2.98 2.85
CA LYS A 49 -7.80 -3.32 1.50
C LYS A 49 -8.80 -2.27 1.04
N GLY A 50 -8.48 -1.53 0.00
CA GLY A 50 -9.36 -0.48 -0.50
C GLY A 50 -8.65 0.62 -1.30
N THR A 51 -9.33 1.73 -1.48
CA THR A 51 -8.78 2.94 -2.12
C THR A 51 -8.03 3.79 -1.12
N ILE A 52 -6.72 3.95 -1.28
CA ILE A 52 -5.94 4.79 -0.39
C ILE A 52 -6.13 6.27 -0.76
N GLU A 53 -6.70 7.04 0.17
CA GLU A 53 -7.04 8.48 -0.04
C GLU A 53 -6.01 9.44 0.58
N MET A 54 -4.91 8.90 1.09
CA MET A 54 -3.85 9.67 1.73
C MET A 54 -2.47 9.18 1.29
N ASP A 55 -1.44 9.96 1.60
CA ASP A 55 -0.07 9.52 1.34
C ASP A 55 0.21 8.18 2.06
N ILE A 56 0.79 7.23 1.33
CA ILE A 56 0.96 5.87 1.83
C ILE A 56 1.98 5.79 2.98
N TYR A 57 2.99 6.67 3.02
CA TYR A 57 3.91 6.74 4.16
C TYR A 57 3.21 7.29 5.40
N GLN A 58 2.29 8.24 5.25
CA GLN A 58 1.44 8.68 6.37
C GLN A 58 0.55 7.54 6.89
N TYR A 59 0.01 6.72 5.99
CA TYR A 59 -0.74 5.52 6.40
C TYR A 59 0.15 4.58 7.23
N PHE A 60 1.36 4.28 6.75
CA PHE A 60 2.28 3.38 7.46
C PHE A 60 2.68 3.92 8.84
N GLN A 61 3.01 5.22 8.93
CA GLN A 61 3.39 5.85 10.19
C GLN A 61 2.26 5.73 11.22
N LYS A 62 1.04 6.10 10.85
CA LYS A 62 -0.11 6.01 11.75
C LYS A 62 -0.47 4.57 12.12
N TYR A 63 -0.32 3.61 11.19
CA TYR A 63 -0.51 2.20 11.52
C TYR A 63 0.54 1.74 12.54
N LEU A 64 1.81 2.07 12.36
CA LEU A 64 2.89 1.73 13.29
C LEU A 64 2.70 2.38 14.67
N GLU A 65 2.15 3.59 14.72
CA GLU A 65 1.85 4.30 15.98
C GLU A 65 0.66 3.69 16.74
N THR A 66 -0.38 3.25 16.02
CA THR A 66 -1.67 2.90 16.62
C THR A 66 -1.97 1.40 16.65
N GLY A 67 -1.28 0.61 15.82
CA GLY A 67 -1.57 -0.79 15.55
C GLY A 67 -2.91 -1.04 14.86
N LYS A 68 -3.56 0.01 14.34
CA LYS A 68 -4.94 -0.06 13.82
C LYS A 68 -4.98 0.18 12.32
N THR A 69 -5.75 -0.66 11.62
CA THR A 69 -6.18 -0.39 10.25
C THR A 69 -6.86 0.97 10.16
N ILE A 70 -6.34 1.82 9.29
CA ILE A 70 -6.95 3.12 9.01
C ILE A 70 -7.85 2.94 7.81
N LYS A 71 -9.16 2.94 8.03
CA LYS A 71 -10.11 3.05 6.93
C LYS A 71 -10.02 4.48 6.39
N SER A 72 -9.53 4.66 5.17
CA SER A 72 -10.01 5.79 4.35
C SER A 72 -11.52 5.60 4.18
N LYS A 73 -12.25 6.69 4.22
CA LYS A 73 -13.64 6.75 4.68
C LYS A 73 -14.54 5.76 3.91
N GLU A 74 -15.35 4.97 4.62
CA GLU A 74 -16.57 4.41 4.01
C GLU A 74 -17.44 5.62 3.62
N LEU A 75 -17.77 5.74 2.33
CA LEU A 75 -18.68 6.76 1.79
C LEU A 75 -19.95 6.89 2.63
#